data_AF-A0A354SI48-F1
#
_entry.id   AF-A0A354SI48-F1
#
_cell.length_a   1.000
_cell.length_b   1.000
_cell.length_c   1.000
_cell.angle_alpha   90.00
_cell.angle_beta   90.00
_cell.angle_gamma   90.00
#
_symmetry.space_group_name_H-M   'P 1'
#
loop_
_entity.id
_entity.type
_entity.pdbx_description
1 polymer ?
#
loop_
_entity_poly.entity_id
_entity_poly.type
_entity_poly.pdbx_seq_one_letter_code
_entity_poly.pdbx_strand_id
1 'polypeptide(L)' 'MKSGQILTSYPIDDILPELRAAIREHPAVVLQAPPGSGKTTRVPLALLDIIPPQKGRILLLEPRRIAAVSAARWMA' A
#
# COMPACT_ATOMS: atom_id res chain seq x y z
N MET A 1 -29.80 3.84 2.07
CA MET A 1 -29.08 4.85 2.87
C MET A 1 -27.60 4.51 2.83
N LYS A 2 -26.79 5.28 2.08
CA LYS A 2 -25.33 5.09 2.02
C LYS A 2 -24.74 5.65 3.32
N SER A 3 -24.45 4.79 4.30
CA SER A 3 -23.67 5.20 5.47
C SER A 3 -22.35 5.77 4.98
N GLY A 4 -22.12 7.05 5.26
CA GLY A 4 -20.94 7.77 4.84
C GLY A 4 -19.69 7.08 5.39
N GLN A 5 -18.88 6.52 4.48
CA GLN A 5 -17.49 6.27 4.80
C GLN A 5 -16.85 7.65 5.00
N ILE A 6 -16.48 7.95 6.23
CA ILE A 6 -15.45 8.96 6.48
C ILE A 6 -14.24 8.47 5.68
N LEU A 7 -13.87 9.18 4.61
CA LEU A 7 -12.63 8.94 3.91
C LEU A 7 -11.51 9.33 4.88
N THR A 8 -11.13 8.41 5.76
CA THR A 8 -9.99 8.60 6.64
C THR A 8 -8.76 8.66 5.75
N SER A 9 -8.34 9.88 5.44
CA SER A 9 -7.12 10.15 4.68
C SER A 9 -5.92 9.82 5.55
N TYR A 10 -4.98 9.10 4.95
CA TYR A 10 -3.70 8.78 5.55
C TYR A 10 -2.61 9.64 4.92
N PRO A 11 -1.55 10.01 5.65
CA PRO A 11 -0.43 10.80 5.10
C PRO A 11 0.21 10.20 3.84
N ILE A 12 0.09 8.88 3.64
CA ILE A 12 0.63 8.21 2.45
C ILE A 12 -0.20 8.47 1.19
N ASP A 13 -1.47 8.84 1.31
CA ASP A 13 -2.38 8.94 0.16
C ASP A 13 -1.90 10.02 -0.83
N ASP A 14 -1.32 11.12 -0.33
CA ASP A 14 -0.83 12.24 -1.13
C ASP A 14 0.34 11.87 -2.06
N ILE A 15 1.14 10.85 -1.69
CA ILE A 15 2.35 10.47 -2.42
C ILE A 15 2.14 9.25 -3.34
N LEU A 16 0.99 8.58 -3.28
CA LEU A 16 0.73 7.37 -4.07
C LEU A 16 0.86 7.60 -5.59
N PRO A 17 0.43 8.73 -6.17
CA PRO A 17 0.61 8.99 -7.60
C PRO A 17 2.10 9.02 -8.00
N GLU A 18 2.94 9.69 -7.21
CA GLU A 18 4.39 9.78 -7.45
C GLU A 18 5.05 8.41 -7.30
N LEU A 19 4.69 7.65 -6.26
CA LEU A 19 5.18 6.29 -6.05
C LEU A 19 4.88 5.37 -7.25
N ARG A 20 3.66 5.45 -7.80
CA ARG A 20 3.27 4.67 -9.00
C ARG A 20 4.08 5.07 -10.23
N ALA A 21 4.43 6.34 -10.38
CA ALA A 21 5.29 6.80 -11.47
C ALA A 21 6.70 6.23 -11.31
N ALA A 22 7.31 6.40 -10.12
CA ALA A 22 8.65 5.93 -9.82
C ALA A 22 8.82 4.41 -10.04
N ILE A 23 7.84 3.60 -9.64
CA ILE A 23 7.89 2.13 -9.82
C ILE A 23 7.83 1.71 -11.29
N ARG A 24 7.23 2.52 -12.18
CA ARG A 24 7.22 2.21 -13.62
C ARG A 24 8.57 2.52 -14.28
N GLU A 25 9.29 3.49 -13.76
CA GLU A 25 10.55 3.99 -14.35
C GLU A 25 11.79 3.37 -13.72
N HIS A 26 11.69 2.85 -12.48
CA HIS A 26 12.82 2.36 -11.71
C HIS A 26 12.59 0.93 -11.20
N PRO A 27 13.63 0.07 -11.25
CA PRO A 27 13.53 -1.30 -10.75
C PRO A 27 13.45 -1.37 -9.21
N ALA A 28 13.78 -0.30 -8.50
CA ALA A 28 13.71 -0.19 -7.05
C ALA A 28 13.35 1.23 -6.63
N VAL A 29 12.49 1.35 -5.62
CA VAL A 29 12.05 2.62 -5.04
C VAL A 29 12.11 2.52 -3.52
N VAL A 30 12.68 3.53 -2.87
CA VAL A 30 12.69 3.64 -1.41
C VAL A 30 11.60 4.62 -1.00
N LEU A 31 10.71 4.16 -0.13
CA LEU A 31 9.62 4.95 0.41
C LEU A 31 9.84 5.19 1.90
N GLN A 32 10.00 6.46 2.28
CA GLN A 32 10.08 6.88 3.68
C GLN A 32 8.79 7.58 4.08
N ALA A 33 8.18 7.13 5.18
CA ALA A 33 7.00 7.76 5.75
C ALA A 33 7.01 7.62 7.29
N PRO A 34 6.39 8.55 8.03
CA PRO A 34 6.28 8.44 9.49
C PRO A 34 5.54 7.16 9.94
N PRO A 35 5.74 6.71 11.19
CA PRO A 35 4.93 5.66 11.79
C PRO A 35 3.43 6.00 11.73
N GLY A 36 2.57 5.01 11.48
CA GLY A 36 1.12 5.22 11.38
C GLY A 36 0.63 5.87 10.08
N SER A 37 1.53 6.20 9.14
CA SER A 37 1.19 6.83 7.85
C SER A 37 0.33 5.98 6.91
N GLY A 38 0.07 4.71 7.21
CA GLY A 38 -0.65 3.80 6.31
C GLY A 38 0.23 3.08 5.29
N LYS A 39 1.56 3.19 5.38
CA LYS A 39 2.52 2.56 4.43
C LYS A 39 2.26 1.06 4.17
N THR A 40 2.01 0.28 5.20
CA THR A 40 1.86 -1.19 5.11
C THR A 40 0.46 -1.59 4.60
N THR A 41 -0.54 -0.73 4.78
CA THR A 41 -1.96 -1.04 4.51
C THR A 41 -2.50 -0.38 3.24
N ARG A 42 -1.94 0.74 2.80
CA ARG A 42 -2.38 1.47 1.60
C ARG A 42 -1.50 1.21 0.38
N VAL A 43 -0.17 1.17 0.55
CA VAL A 43 0.76 1.04 -0.58
C VAL A 43 0.53 -0.26 -1.36
N PRO A 44 0.47 -1.46 -0.74
CA PRO A 44 0.28 -2.69 -1.52
C PRO A 44 -1.01 -2.67 -2.34
N LEU A 45 -2.10 -2.11 -1.78
CA LEU A 45 -3.38 -1.97 -2.47
C LEU A 45 -3.28 -1.01 -3.65
N ALA A 46 -2.63 0.14 -3.47
CA ALA A 46 -2.41 1.12 -4.54
C ALA A 46 -1.54 0.59 -5.68
N LEU A 47 -0.70 -0.42 -5.43
CA LEU A 47 0.11 -1.09 -6.44
C LEU A 47 -0.67 -2.14 -7.24
N LEU A 48 -1.76 -2.69 -6.71
CA LEU A 48 -2.62 -3.62 -7.47
C LEU A 48 -3.23 -2.96 -8.71
N ASP A 49 -3.46 -1.64 -8.65
CA ASP A 49 -3.97 -0.85 -9.79
C ASP A 49 -2.99 -0.84 -10.99
N ILE A 50 -1.69 -1.04 -10.73
CA ILE A 50 -0.63 -0.94 -11.75
C ILE A 50 0.10 -2.26 -12.01
N ILE A 51 0.03 -3.21 -11.07
CA ILE A 51 0.56 -4.57 -11.16
C ILE A 51 -0.62 -5.55 -11.03
N PRO A 52 -1.38 -5.78 -12.11
CA PRO A 52 -2.50 -6.70 -12.06
C PRO A 52 -2.00 -8.17 -11.94
N PRO A 53 -2.84 -9.10 -11.46
CA PRO A 53 -2.44 -10.49 -11.19
C PRO A 53 -1.82 -11.23 -12.39
N GLN A 54 -2.14 -10.83 -13.62
CA GLN A 54 -1.58 -11.43 -14.84
C GLN A 54 -0.09 -11.07 -15.03
N LYS A 55 0.38 -9.96 -14.43
CA LYS A 55 1.79 -9.56 -14.45
C LYS A 55 2.62 -10.20 -13.33
N GLY A 56 1.97 -10.87 -12.36
CA GLY A 56 2.64 -11.52 -11.25
C GLY A 56 1.93 -11.29 -9.92
N ARG A 57 2.68 -11.40 -8.83
CA ARG A 57 2.18 -11.27 -7.46
C ARG A 57 2.98 -10.22 -6.71
N ILE A 58 2.31 -9.48 -5.83
CA ILE A 58 2.95 -8.58 -4.88
C ILE A 58 3.24 -9.38 -3.60
N LEU A 59 4.50 -9.41 -3.18
CA LEU A 59 4.91 -10.02 -1.93
C LEU A 59 5.23 -8.91 -0.91
N LEU A 60 4.42 -8.80 0.13
CA LEU A 60 4.65 -7.89 1.26
C LEU A 60 5.38 -8.64 2.38
N LEU A 61 6.61 -8.22 2.67
CA LEU A 61 7.43 -8.79 3.74
C LEU A 61 7.37 -7.89 4.98
N GLU A 62 7.23 -8.50 6.16
CA GLU A 62 7.29 -7.84 7.46
C GLU A 62 8.13 -8.70 8.41
N PRO A 63 8.97 -8.10 9.27
CA PRO A 63 9.95 -8.84 10.07
C PRO A 63 9.32 -9.71 11.17
N ARG A 64 8.05 -9.46 11.53
CA ARG A 64 7.34 -10.17 12.60
C ARG A 64 6.06 -10.77 12.06
N ARG A 65 5.84 -12.07 12.35
CA ARG A 65 4.62 -12.81 11.96
C ARG A 65 3.34 -12.08 12.36
N ILE A 66 3.28 -11.53 13.57
CA ILE A 66 2.10 -10.79 14.06
C ILE A 66 1.77 -9.58 13.17
N ALA A 67 2.79 -8.86 12.68
CA ALA A 67 2.60 -7.69 11.82
C ALA A 67 2.09 -8.10 10.43
N ALA A 68 2.70 -9.14 9.85
CA ALA A 68 2.26 -9.69 8.57
C ALA A 68 0.79 -10.17 8.61
N VAL A 69 0.42 -10.94 9.64
CA VAL A 69 -0.95 -11.46 9.81
C VAL A 69 -1.95 -10.33 10.05
N SER A 70 -1.62 -9.36 10.88
CA SER A 70 -2.49 -8.21 11.14
C SER A 70 -2.69 -7.35 9.89
N ALA A 71 -1.64 -7.10 9.12
CA ALA A 71 -1.74 -6.35 7.87
C ALA A 71 -2.61 -7.09 6.84
N ALA A 72 -2.40 -8.40 6.68
CA ALA A 72 -3.21 -9.22 5.77
C ALA A 72 -4.69 -9.22 6.17
N ARG A 73 -5.00 -9.38 7.47
CA ARG A 73 -6.37 -9.33 7.98
C ARG A 73 -7.03 -7.96 7.83
N TRP A 74 -6.24 -6.88 7.94
CA TRP A 74 -6.76 -5.53 7.77
C TRP A 74 -7.14 -5.24 6.31
N MET A 75 -6.39 -5.78 5.35
CA MET A 75 -6.58 -5.56 3.91
C MET A 75 -7.58 -6.51 3.24
N ALA A 76 -7.98 -7.60 3.92
CA ALA A 76 -8.93 -8.59 3.42
C ALA A 76 -10.38 -8.17 3.67
#